data_AF-D5EEK9-F1
#
_entry.id   AF-D5EEK9-F1
#
_cell.length_a   1.000
_cell.length_b   1.000
_cell.length_c   1.000
_cell.angle_alpha   90.00
_cell.angle_beta   90.00
_cell.angle_gamma   90.00
#
_symmetry.space_group_name_H-M   'P 1'
#
loop_
_entity.id
_entity.type
_entity.pdbx_description
1 polymer ?
#
loop_
_entity_poly.entity_id
_entity_poly.type
_entity_poly.pdbx_seq_one_letter_code
_entity_poly.pdbx_strand_id
1 'polypeptide(L)'
;MWKWACLVPHPPIIIPEVGRGNEKEAVRTIQGMSDLTQRLEKEKPDILFLLSPHAPYTRGLLFLEAQLYKGDLSLFGVPEISMQINGNEEKTELISNYLKQSVPVEVIKEKKGHLDHASLVPLYFFYKKWGSLPNLILANPIGLTLEESAKVGEMLHQFRDALQWGLVASGDLSHRVKPGAPAGYSPLGAFFDEQVVRAIQHSDPDLLLSLPMRTIEEAGECGLRSVLIFLGLSGHTTKLLSYEAPFGVGYAVALAIPQKTYPGLARKTIEMYVKEKRKPTKDEQKSWSPEEALDQKGACFVSLKTKEGHLRGCIGTILSSYSSLSEEVIENAIAAASEDPRFAPVEQEELKNIVVSVDILSEPEKIDSENDLDPKRYGVIVSKGMRKGVLLPDLEGVDSVEKQLTIASQKAGIFSLDNVTIYRFTVQRFPERRD
;
A
#
# COMPACT_ATOMS: atom_id res chain seq x y z
N MET A 1 -6.54 6.82 -10.93
CA MET A 1 -6.16 6.37 -9.56
C MET A 1 -5.71 4.91 -9.60
N TRP A 2 -4.82 4.47 -8.70
CA TRP A 2 -4.43 3.05 -8.59
C TRP A 2 -5.53 2.21 -7.97
N LYS A 3 -6.04 1.22 -8.72
CA LYS A 3 -6.98 0.22 -8.20
C LYS A 3 -6.27 -0.80 -7.32
N TRP A 4 -5.09 -1.21 -7.75
CA TRP A 4 -4.29 -2.24 -7.09
C TRP A 4 -2.85 -2.17 -7.59
N ALA A 5 -1.97 -2.81 -6.83
CA ALA A 5 -0.63 -3.16 -7.25
C ALA A 5 -0.38 -4.63 -6.87
N CYS A 6 0.40 -5.35 -7.66
CA CYS A 6 0.81 -6.70 -7.32
C CYS A 6 2.30 -6.92 -7.58
N LEU A 7 2.93 -7.72 -6.72
CA LEU A 7 4.21 -8.35 -6.98
C LEU A 7 3.93 -9.77 -7.49
N VAL A 8 4.55 -10.14 -8.61
CA VAL A 8 4.38 -11.46 -9.21
C VAL A 8 5.72 -11.97 -9.74
N PRO A 9 5.96 -13.29 -9.65
CA PRO A 9 7.13 -13.91 -10.24
C PRO A 9 6.91 -14.09 -11.75
N HIS A 10 8.00 -14.36 -12.47
CA HIS A 10 7.94 -14.58 -13.91
C HIS A 10 8.69 -15.81 -14.46
N PRO A 11 8.84 -16.92 -13.73
CA PRO A 11 9.49 -18.10 -14.26
C PRO A 11 8.58 -18.77 -15.32
N PRO A 12 8.99 -18.94 -16.58
CA PRO A 12 8.11 -19.50 -17.62
C PRO A 12 7.57 -20.89 -17.30
N ILE A 13 8.29 -21.66 -16.48
CA ILE A 13 7.91 -23.01 -16.05
C ILE A 13 6.57 -23.08 -15.31
N ILE A 14 6.04 -21.97 -14.76
CA ILE A 14 4.72 -21.97 -14.09
C ILE A 14 3.55 -21.92 -15.07
N ILE A 15 3.82 -21.71 -16.36
CA ILE A 15 2.83 -21.84 -17.43
C ILE A 15 2.72 -23.32 -17.80
N PRO A 16 1.54 -23.97 -17.70
CA PRO A 16 1.41 -25.41 -17.91
C PRO A 16 1.94 -25.92 -19.26
N GLU A 17 1.75 -25.14 -20.33
CA GLU A 17 2.23 -25.47 -21.68
C GLU A 17 3.78 -25.50 -21.77
N VAL A 18 4.45 -24.68 -20.94
CA VAL A 18 5.91 -24.64 -20.81
C VAL A 18 6.40 -25.70 -19.83
N GLY A 19 5.77 -25.80 -18.66
CA GLY A 19 6.17 -26.69 -17.57
C GLY A 19 5.97 -28.17 -17.88
N ARG A 20 4.94 -28.53 -18.68
CA ARG A 20 4.63 -29.90 -19.13
C ARG A 20 4.62 -30.93 -18.00
N GLY A 21 4.11 -30.54 -16.83
CA GLY A 21 4.04 -31.32 -15.61
C GLY A 21 5.00 -30.84 -14.51
N ASN A 22 6.09 -30.16 -14.85
CA ASN A 22 7.06 -29.64 -13.88
C ASN A 22 6.54 -28.41 -13.13
N GLU A 23 5.56 -27.69 -13.69
CA GLU A 23 4.91 -26.54 -13.02
C GLU A 23 4.32 -26.93 -11.65
N LYS A 24 4.01 -28.21 -11.45
CA LYS A 24 3.47 -28.76 -10.19
C LYS A 24 4.42 -28.62 -9.00
N GLU A 25 5.72 -28.47 -9.22
CA GLU A 25 6.65 -28.17 -8.13
C GLU A 25 6.43 -26.75 -7.56
N ALA A 26 5.88 -25.84 -8.36
CA ALA A 26 5.53 -24.46 -8.00
C ALA A 26 4.03 -24.30 -7.68
N VAL A 27 3.42 -25.29 -7.03
CA VAL A 27 1.97 -25.33 -6.81
C VAL A 27 1.45 -24.14 -5.99
N ARG A 28 2.18 -23.68 -4.97
CA ARG A 28 1.72 -22.54 -4.14
C ARG A 28 1.77 -21.25 -4.93
N THR A 29 2.77 -21.10 -5.80
CA THR A 29 2.94 -19.96 -6.70
C THR A 29 1.79 -19.90 -7.69
N ILE A 30 1.46 -21.02 -8.32
CA ILE A 30 0.32 -21.10 -9.27
C ILE A 30 -1.00 -20.81 -8.55
N GLN A 31 -1.19 -21.34 -7.34
CA GLN A 31 -2.35 -21.03 -6.50
C GLN A 31 -2.39 -19.55 -6.12
N GLY A 32 -1.25 -18.94 -5.77
CA GLY A 32 -1.14 -17.51 -5.48
C GLY A 32 -1.47 -16.64 -6.69
N MET A 33 -0.95 -16.97 -7.88
CA MET A 33 -1.29 -16.31 -9.14
C MET A 33 -2.79 -16.46 -9.47
N SER A 34 -3.36 -17.63 -9.22
CA SER A 34 -4.80 -17.88 -9.40
C SER A 34 -5.65 -17.09 -8.41
N ASP A 35 -5.29 -17.03 -7.12
CA ASP A 35 -6.01 -16.23 -6.11
C ASP A 35 -5.90 -14.74 -6.45
N LEU A 36 -4.70 -14.26 -6.80
CA LEU A 36 -4.47 -12.88 -7.23
C LEU A 36 -5.40 -12.49 -8.38
N THR A 37 -5.36 -13.24 -9.48
CA THR A 37 -6.17 -12.93 -10.67
C THR A 37 -7.66 -13.10 -10.38
N GLN A 38 -8.06 -14.08 -9.56
CA GLN A 38 -9.44 -14.25 -9.11
C GLN A 38 -9.96 -13.05 -8.30
N ARG A 39 -9.15 -12.50 -7.38
CA ARG A 39 -9.50 -11.28 -6.63
C ARG A 39 -9.63 -10.06 -7.53
N LEU A 40 -8.84 -10.01 -8.61
CA LEU A 40 -8.80 -8.91 -9.56
C LEU A 40 -9.75 -9.08 -10.77
N GLU A 41 -10.57 -10.14 -10.80
CA GLU A 41 -11.46 -10.45 -11.93
C GLU A 41 -12.38 -9.28 -12.29
N LYS A 42 -12.97 -8.63 -11.28
CA LYS A 42 -13.86 -7.47 -11.45
C LYS A 42 -13.13 -6.13 -11.36
N GLU A 43 -11.81 -6.16 -11.18
CA GLU A 43 -10.99 -4.99 -10.92
C GLU A 43 -10.04 -4.65 -12.08
N LYS A 44 -10.36 -5.10 -13.30
CA LYS A 44 -9.59 -4.77 -14.52
C LYS A 44 -9.42 -3.24 -14.65
N PRO A 45 -8.18 -2.72 -14.78
CA PRO A 45 -7.90 -1.29 -14.92
C PRO A 45 -8.02 -0.84 -16.39
N ASP A 46 -8.00 0.48 -16.62
CA ASP A 46 -7.91 1.07 -17.96
C ASP A 46 -6.47 1.00 -18.50
N ILE A 47 -5.48 1.15 -17.60
CA ILE A 47 -4.05 1.09 -17.88
C ILE A 47 -3.39 0.04 -16.98
N LEU A 48 -2.60 -0.85 -17.58
CA LEU A 48 -1.68 -1.72 -16.87
C LEU A 48 -0.28 -1.13 -16.94
N PHE A 49 0.30 -0.76 -15.81
CA PHE A 49 1.70 -0.38 -15.72
C PHE A 49 2.51 -1.61 -15.30
N LEU A 50 3.38 -2.09 -16.18
CA LEU A 50 4.17 -3.30 -15.95
C LEU A 50 5.65 -2.93 -15.80
N LEU A 51 6.25 -3.40 -14.71
CA LEU A 51 7.69 -3.34 -14.50
C LEU A 51 8.31 -4.66 -14.94
N SER A 52 9.20 -4.64 -15.93
CA SER A 52 9.97 -5.80 -16.38
C SER A 52 11.48 -5.55 -16.24
N PRO A 53 12.24 -6.39 -15.50
CA PRO A 53 13.66 -6.17 -15.25
C PRO A 53 14.59 -6.63 -16.39
N HIS A 54 14.08 -7.15 -17.52
CA HIS A 54 14.90 -7.75 -18.59
C HIS A 54 15.11 -6.87 -19.83
N ALA A 55 14.87 -5.56 -19.71
CA ALA A 55 15.26 -4.62 -20.76
C ALA A 55 16.74 -4.19 -20.63
N PRO A 56 17.32 -3.52 -21.63
CA PRO A 56 18.66 -2.96 -21.54
C PRO A 56 18.83 -2.08 -20.30
N TYR A 57 20.01 -2.14 -19.69
CA TYR A 57 20.35 -1.31 -18.56
C TYR A 57 20.51 0.15 -19.00
N THR A 58 19.83 1.06 -18.29
CA THR A 58 20.10 2.51 -18.34
C THR A 58 20.08 3.08 -16.93
N ARG A 59 20.46 4.34 -16.73
CA ARG A 59 20.41 4.95 -15.39
C ARG A 59 18.97 5.40 -15.10
N GLY A 60 18.41 4.93 -13.98
CA GLY A 60 17.06 5.30 -13.54
C GLY A 60 15.98 4.35 -14.01
N LEU A 61 14.75 4.86 -14.11
CA LEU A 61 13.60 4.12 -14.61
C LEU A 61 13.50 4.30 -16.13
N LEU A 62 13.60 3.20 -16.87
CA LEU A 62 13.51 3.22 -18.33
C LEU A 62 12.09 2.89 -18.79
N PHE A 63 11.41 3.80 -19.46
CA PHE A 63 10.17 3.50 -20.19
C PHE A 63 10.48 3.02 -21.60
N LEU A 64 9.83 1.92 -22.00
CA LEU A 64 9.85 1.38 -23.35
C LEU A 64 8.52 1.74 -24.01
N GLU A 65 8.43 2.93 -24.61
CA GLU A 65 7.20 3.43 -25.24
C GLU A 65 7.02 2.80 -26.63
N ALA A 66 5.85 2.20 -26.87
CA ALA A 66 5.45 1.74 -28.20
C ALA A 66 3.94 1.82 -28.37
N GLN A 67 3.46 1.95 -29.62
CA GLN A 67 2.03 1.88 -29.94
C GLN A 67 1.46 0.48 -29.74
N LEU A 68 2.30 -0.53 -29.94
CA LEU A 68 1.93 -1.93 -29.92
C LEU A 68 3.08 -2.74 -29.36
N TYR A 69 2.79 -3.56 -28.37
CA TYR A 69 3.72 -4.54 -27.80
C TYR A 69 3.39 -5.93 -28.31
N LYS A 70 4.41 -6.73 -28.62
CA LYS A 70 4.27 -8.12 -29.05
C LYS A 70 5.37 -9.01 -28.48
N GLY A 71 4.99 -10.23 -28.11
CA GLY A 71 5.93 -11.28 -27.73
C GLY A 71 5.27 -12.66 -27.76
N ASP A 72 6.09 -13.70 -27.67
CA ASP A 72 5.67 -15.09 -27.57
C ASP A 72 6.66 -15.88 -26.69
N LEU A 73 6.28 -17.11 -26.32
CA LEU A 73 7.12 -18.01 -25.53
C LEU A 73 7.93 -18.98 -26.40
N SER A 74 8.31 -18.59 -27.63
CA SER A 74 9.13 -19.42 -28.53
C SER A 74 10.47 -19.81 -27.91
N LEU A 75 11.10 -18.93 -27.12
CA LEU A 75 12.34 -19.21 -26.38
C LEU A 75 12.20 -20.37 -25.38
N PHE A 76 10.96 -20.71 -24.99
CA PHE A 76 10.64 -21.81 -24.09
C PHE A 76 9.90 -22.95 -24.81
N GLY A 77 9.89 -22.94 -26.15
CA GLY A 77 9.32 -24.00 -26.98
C GLY A 77 7.79 -23.98 -27.09
N VAL A 78 7.14 -22.84 -26.83
CA VAL A 78 5.67 -22.67 -26.85
C VAL A 78 5.27 -21.40 -27.63
N PRO A 79 5.55 -21.30 -28.95
CA PRO A 79 5.26 -20.10 -29.75
C PRO A 79 3.76 -19.79 -29.90
N GLU A 80 2.88 -20.77 -29.67
CA GLU A 80 1.43 -20.60 -29.71
C GLU A 80 0.91 -19.68 -28.60
N ILE A 81 1.63 -19.57 -27.49
CA ILE A 81 1.37 -18.55 -26.47
C ILE A 81 2.05 -17.28 -26.95
N SER A 82 1.27 -16.45 -27.63
CA SER A 82 1.67 -15.13 -28.11
C SER A 82 0.67 -14.08 -27.68
N MET A 83 1.16 -12.85 -27.50
CA MET A 83 0.35 -11.72 -27.07
C MET A 83 0.63 -10.49 -27.91
N GLN A 84 -0.42 -9.71 -28.12
CA GLN A 84 -0.34 -8.38 -28.71
C GLN A 84 -1.20 -7.44 -27.86
N ILE A 85 -0.61 -6.32 -27.43
CA ILE A 85 -1.25 -5.38 -26.51
C ILE A 85 -0.96 -3.96 -26.98
N ASN A 86 -1.99 -3.11 -26.99
CA ASN A 86 -1.83 -1.71 -27.35
C ASN A 86 -1.08 -0.97 -26.24
N GLY A 87 -0.15 -0.10 -26.62
CA GLY A 87 0.42 0.85 -25.69
C GLY A 87 -0.44 2.09 -25.51
N ASN A 88 0.03 3.02 -24.69
CA ASN A 88 -0.62 4.32 -24.53
C ASN A 88 0.44 5.43 -24.39
N GLU A 89 0.73 6.11 -25.50
CA GLU A 89 1.75 7.17 -25.57
C GLU A 89 1.41 8.35 -24.65
N GLU A 90 0.16 8.83 -24.67
CA GLU A 90 -0.30 9.95 -23.82
C GLU A 90 -0.08 9.65 -22.34
N LYS A 91 -0.46 8.45 -21.90
CA LYS A 91 -0.33 8.04 -20.50
C LYS A 91 1.11 7.69 -20.13
N THR A 92 1.92 7.23 -21.09
CA THR A 92 3.37 7.02 -20.90
C THR A 92 4.07 8.36 -20.68
N GLU A 93 3.77 9.38 -21.49
CA GLU A 93 4.29 10.73 -21.33
C GLU A 93 3.85 11.34 -20.00
N LEU A 94 2.57 11.20 -19.64
CA LEU A 94 2.03 11.71 -18.38
C LEU A 94 2.78 11.15 -17.15
N ILE A 95 2.91 9.83 -17.04
CA ILE A 95 3.52 9.20 -15.87
C ILE A 95 5.04 9.39 -15.84
N SER A 96 5.71 9.30 -17.00
CA SER A 96 7.16 9.49 -17.08
C SER A 96 7.56 10.93 -16.73
N ASN A 97 6.85 11.94 -17.23
CA ASN A 97 7.08 13.34 -16.87
C ASN A 97 6.81 13.63 -15.39
N TYR A 98 5.81 12.98 -14.80
CA TYR A 98 5.54 13.08 -13.37
C TYR A 98 6.70 12.51 -12.53
N LEU A 99 7.17 11.29 -12.85
CA LEU A 99 8.26 10.64 -12.12
C LEU A 99 9.62 11.34 -12.29
N LYS A 100 9.87 11.91 -13.49
CA LYS A 100 11.11 12.62 -13.82
C LYS A 100 11.38 13.86 -12.95
N GLN A 101 10.37 14.33 -12.20
CA GLN A 101 10.50 15.42 -11.25
C GLN A 101 11.36 15.07 -10.02
N SER A 102 11.54 13.78 -9.71
CA SER A 102 12.29 13.37 -8.50
C SER A 102 13.25 12.20 -8.71
N VAL A 103 13.13 11.43 -9.78
CA VAL A 103 14.07 10.35 -10.10
C VAL A 103 14.56 10.42 -11.55
N PRO A 104 15.73 9.86 -11.88
CA PRO A 104 16.16 9.75 -13.26
C PRO A 104 15.17 8.87 -14.05
N VAL A 105 14.66 9.41 -15.16
CA VAL A 105 13.73 8.72 -16.07
C VAL A 105 14.22 8.88 -17.50
N GLU A 106 14.29 7.75 -18.20
CA GLU A 106 14.55 7.70 -19.63
C GLU A 106 13.35 7.11 -20.36
N VAL A 107 13.13 7.54 -21.60
CA VAL A 107 12.07 7.03 -22.46
C VAL A 107 12.68 6.65 -23.81
N ILE A 108 12.61 5.37 -24.17
CA ILE A 108 12.96 4.89 -25.50
C ILE A 108 11.67 4.66 -26.27
N LYS A 109 11.58 5.26 -27.47
CA LYS A 109 10.43 5.12 -28.36
C LYS A 109 10.72 4.09 -29.43
N GLU A 110 9.87 3.07 -29.53
CA GLU A 110 9.95 2.03 -30.54
C GLU A 110 8.68 1.98 -31.37
N LYS A 111 8.82 1.64 -32.66
CA LYS A 111 7.64 1.44 -33.53
C LYS A 111 6.77 0.27 -33.05
N LYS A 112 7.42 -0.77 -32.51
CA LYS A 112 6.79 -1.97 -31.93
C LYS A 112 7.66 -2.42 -30.77
N GLY A 113 7.07 -2.47 -29.57
CA GLY A 113 7.76 -2.92 -28.37
C GLY A 113 7.78 -4.44 -28.26
N HIS A 114 8.85 -4.99 -27.68
CA HIS A 114 8.95 -6.42 -27.40
C HIS A 114 8.45 -6.74 -25.99
N LEU A 115 7.64 -7.80 -25.87
CA LEU A 115 7.30 -8.40 -24.57
C LEU A 115 8.24 -9.58 -24.32
N ASP A 116 9.14 -9.41 -23.35
CA ASP A 116 9.95 -10.50 -22.83
C ASP A 116 9.13 -11.46 -21.96
N HIS A 117 9.77 -12.52 -21.46
CA HIS A 117 9.12 -13.49 -20.59
C HIS A 117 8.72 -12.91 -19.23
N ALA A 118 9.49 -11.94 -18.71
CA ALA A 118 9.16 -11.21 -17.49
C ALA A 118 7.83 -10.44 -17.60
N SER A 119 7.47 -10.05 -18.82
CA SER A 119 6.18 -9.45 -19.15
C SER A 119 5.13 -10.52 -19.45
N LEU A 120 5.44 -11.47 -20.34
CA LEU A 120 4.48 -12.45 -20.86
C LEU A 120 3.94 -13.39 -19.78
N VAL A 121 4.77 -13.80 -18.80
CA VAL A 121 4.33 -14.75 -17.77
C VAL A 121 3.23 -14.17 -16.89
N PRO A 122 3.38 -12.99 -16.25
CA PRO A 122 2.27 -12.33 -15.56
C PRO A 122 1.05 -12.11 -16.47
N LEU A 123 1.27 -11.60 -17.68
CA LEU A 123 0.19 -11.27 -18.62
C LEU A 123 -0.62 -12.51 -19.04
N TYR A 124 0.00 -13.70 -19.11
CA TYR A 124 -0.69 -14.97 -19.33
C TYR A 124 -1.79 -15.22 -18.31
N PHE A 125 -1.48 -15.08 -17.01
CA PHE A 125 -2.46 -15.32 -15.95
C PHE A 125 -3.58 -14.27 -15.98
N PHE A 126 -3.25 -12.99 -16.16
CA PHE A 126 -4.25 -11.93 -16.28
C PHE A 126 -5.15 -12.11 -17.51
N TYR A 127 -4.58 -12.47 -18.67
CA TYR A 127 -5.33 -12.71 -19.90
C TYR A 127 -6.31 -13.88 -19.76
N LYS A 128 -5.88 -15.01 -19.15
CA LYS A 128 -6.77 -16.16 -18.90
C LYS A 128 -7.99 -15.78 -18.07
N LYS A 129 -7.85 -14.80 -17.16
CA LYS A 129 -8.93 -14.38 -16.27
C LYS A 129 -9.82 -13.29 -16.88
N TRP A 130 -9.25 -12.29 -17.55
CA TRP A 130 -10.02 -11.16 -18.11
C TRP A 130 -10.47 -11.35 -19.57
N GLY A 131 -9.91 -12.33 -20.28
CA GLY A 131 -10.14 -12.57 -21.72
C GLY A 131 -9.56 -11.51 -22.66
N SER A 132 -9.22 -10.32 -22.14
CA SER A 132 -8.56 -9.23 -22.85
C SER A 132 -7.75 -8.39 -21.88
N LEU A 133 -6.60 -7.89 -22.34
CA LEU A 133 -5.73 -7.02 -21.56
C LEU A 133 -6.05 -5.54 -21.85
N PRO A 134 -5.92 -4.66 -20.84
CA PRO A 134 -6.03 -3.22 -21.04
C PRO A 134 -4.80 -2.66 -21.77
N ASN A 135 -4.76 -1.35 -22.00
CA ASN A 135 -3.57 -0.72 -22.58
C ASN A 135 -2.37 -0.87 -21.63
N LEU A 136 -1.19 -1.09 -22.20
CA LEU A 136 0.04 -1.37 -21.47
C LEU A 136 0.98 -0.15 -21.46
N ILE A 137 1.62 0.08 -20.33
CA ILE A 137 2.83 0.90 -20.22
C ILE A 137 3.91 -0.01 -19.63
N LEU A 138 5.06 -0.06 -20.30
CA LEU A 138 6.17 -0.92 -19.91
C LEU A 138 7.35 -0.08 -19.42
N ALA A 139 7.89 -0.42 -18.26
CA ALA A 139 9.12 0.17 -17.77
C ALA A 139 10.08 -0.86 -17.16
N ASN A 140 11.37 -0.56 -17.17
CA ASN A 140 12.42 -1.35 -16.57
C ASN A 140 13.03 -0.61 -15.37
N PRO A 141 12.91 -1.16 -14.14
CA PRO A 141 13.40 -0.50 -12.93
C PRO A 141 14.86 -0.83 -12.58
N ILE A 142 15.56 -1.66 -13.34
CA ILE A 142 16.91 -2.18 -12.98
C ILE A 142 17.95 -1.07 -12.73
N GLY A 143 17.78 0.08 -13.38
CA GLY A 143 18.69 1.23 -13.32
C GLY A 143 18.54 2.13 -12.10
N LEU A 144 17.52 1.90 -11.28
CA LEU A 144 17.24 2.65 -10.06
C LEU A 144 18.12 2.16 -8.91
N THR A 145 18.49 3.07 -8.00
CA THR A 145 18.93 2.70 -6.66
C THR A 145 17.75 2.20 -5.82
N LEU A 146 18.02 1.68 -4.62
CA LEU A 146 16.96 1.22 -3.72
C LEU A 146 16.10 2.39 -3.24
N GLU A 147 16.73 3.50 -2.88
CA GLU A 147 16.08 4.73 -2.44
C GLU A 147 15.22 5.34 -3.56
N GLU A 148 15.75 5.36 -4.78
CA GLU A 148 14.97 5.82 -5.94
C GLU A 148 13.80 4.90 -6.26
N SER A 149 13.95 3.59 -6.06
CA SER A 149 12.86 2.62 -6.24
C SER A 149 11.74 2.84 -5.22
N ALA A 150 12.10 3.02 -3.95
CA ALA A 150 11.13 3.40 -2.91
C ALA A 150 10.45 4.74 -3.25
N LYS A 151 11.24 5.72 -3.72
CA LYS A 151 10.72 7.04 -4.09
C LYS A 151 9.75 6.98 -5.26
N VAL A 152 10.04 6.18 -6.29
CA VAL A 152 9.09 5.92 -7.38
C VAL A 152 7.78 5.37 -6.83
N GLY A 153 7.83 4.36 -5.96
CA GLY A 153 6.62 3.81 -5.33
C GLY A 153 5.80 4.88 -4.59
N GLU A 154 6.44 5.73 -3.78
CA GLU A 154 5.77 6.85 -3.11
C GLU A 154 5.12 7.83 -4.09
N MET A 155 5.84 8.23 -5.14
CA MET A 155 5.30 9.11 -6.17
C MET A 155 4.09 8.46 -6.86
N LEU A 156 4.19 7.17 -7.21
CA LEU A 156 3.06 6.45 -7.77
C LEU A 156 1.87 6.44 -6.81
N HIS A 157 2.08 6.27 -5.50
CA HIS A 157 1.00 6.36 -4.51
C HIS A 157 0.26 7.72 -4.57
N GLN A 158 0.99 8.81 -4.81
CA GLN A 158 0.47 10.18 -4.92
C GLN A 158 -0.08 10.51 -6.32
N PHE A 159 0.34 9.78 -7.36
CA PHE A 159 -0.08 10.02 -8.73
C PHE A 159 -1.61 9.93 -8.88
N ARG A 160 -2.19 10.89 -9.61
CA ARG A 160 -3.62 10.97 -9.91
C ARG A 160 -3.82 11.10 -11.41
N ASP A 161 -4.79 10.34 -11.91
CA ASP A 161 -5.26 10.36 -13.29
C ASP A 161 -6.74 10.00 -13.27
N ALA A 162 -7.48 10.47 -14.27
CA ALA A 162 -8.89 10.16 -14.48
C ALA A 162 -9.10 8.67 -14.77
N LEU A 163 -8.15 8.06 -15.48
CA LEU A 163 -8.15 6.61 -15.72
C LEU A 163 -7.79 5.82 -14.46
N GLN A 164 -8.22 4.57 -14.44
CA GLN A 164 -7.89 3.59 -13.41
C GLN A 164 -6.66 2.78 -13.81
N TRP A 165 -5.71 2.66 -12.89
CA TRP A 165 -4.41 2.03 -13.13
C TRP A 165 -4.21 0.77 -12.27
N GLY A 166 -3.53 -0.23 -12.80
CA GLY A 166 -3.02 -1.37 -12.05
C GLY A 166 -1.51 -1.52 -12.25
N LEU A 167 -0.76 -1.75 -11.16
CA LEU A 167 0.68 -2.01 -11.23
C LEU A 167 0.95 -3.52 -11.21
N VAL A 168 1.71 -4.02 -12.18
CA VAL A 168 2.32 -5.34 -12.18
C VAL A 168 3.82 -5.18 -11.99
N ALA A 169 4.28 -5.35 -10.74
CA ALA A 169 5.68 -5.41 -10.39
C ALA A 169 6.18 -6.84 -10.65
N SER A 170 6.78 -7.07 -11.82
CA SER A 170 7.33 -8.39 -12.18
C SER A 170 8.75 -8.53 -11.64
N GLY A 171 9.04 -9.67 -11.01
CA GLY A 171 10.38 -9.95 -10.49
C GLY A 171 10.45 -11.22 -9.66
N ASP A 172 11.43 -12.06 -9.96
CA ASP A 172 11.83 -13.17 -9.10
C ASP A 172 12.74 -12.67 -7.96
N LEU A 173 12.73 -13.38 -6.82
CA LEU A 173 13.55 -13.03 -5.66
C LEU A 173 14.97 -13.64 -5.80
N SER A 174 15.53 -14.26 -4.76
CA SER A 174 16.86 -14.87 -4.87
C SER A 174 16.85 -16.01 -5.88
N HIS A 175 17.87 -16.07 -6.75
CA HIS A 175 18.09 -17.20 -7.66
C HIS A 175 19.06 -18.25 -7.06
N ARG A 176 19.28 -18.21 -5.74
CA ARG A 176 20.35 -18.94 -5.04
C ARG A 176 19.92 -19.62 -3.74
N VAL A 177 18.62 -19.86 -3.57
CA VAL A 177 18.01 -20.27 -2.28
C VAL A 177 18.49 -21.64 -1.79
N LYS A 178 18.77 -22.59 -2.68
CA LYS A 178 19.18 -23.97 -2.32
C LYS A 178 20.22 -24.56 -3.29
N PRO A 179 20.93 -25.65 -2.91
CA PRO A 179 21.79 -26.39 -3.84
C PRO A 179 21.06 -26.77 -5.13
N GLY A 180 21.70 -26.52 -6.29
CA GLY A 180 21.11 -26.75 -7.62
C GLY A 180 20.32 -25.57 -8.18
N ALA A 181 20.23 -24.45 -7.46
CA ALA A 181 19.64 -23.21 -7.99
C ALA A 181 20.43 -22.70 -9.22
N PRO A 182 19.76 -22.03 -10.17
CA PRO A 182 20.35 -21.69 -11.47
C PRO A 182 21.53 -20.72 -11.38
N ALA A 183 21.58 -19.87 -10.35
CA ALA A 183 22.70 -18.95 -10.14
C ALA A 183 23.74 -19.48 -9.12
N GLY A 184 23.68 -20.76 -8.77
CA GLY A 184 24.48 -21.37 -7.69
C GLY A 184 23.80 -21.24 -6.32
N TYR A 185 24.36 -21.86 -5.28
CA TYR A 185 23.80 -21.78 -3.92
C TYR A 185 24.54 -20.73 -3.09
N SER A 186 23.81 -19.88 -2.38
CA SER A 186 24.33 -18.99 -1.35
C SER A 186 23.43 -19.04 -0.13
N PRO A 187 23.97 -19.18 1.10
CA PRO A 187 23.15 -19.15 2.31
C PRO A 187 22.44 -17.79 2.50
N LEU A 188 22.94 -16.73 1.86
CA LEU A 188 22.31 -15.40 1.88
C LEU A 188 21.07 -15.32 0.96
N GLY A 189 20.89 -16.25 0.01
CA GLY A 189 19.73 -16.26 -0.87
C GLY A 189 18.43 -16.49 -0.12
N ALA A 190 18.39 -17.50 0.75
CA ALA A 190 17.21 -17.77 1.59
C ALA A 190 16.95 -16.63 2.60
N PHE A 191 18.01 -16.03 3.15
CA PHE A 191 17.88 -14.89 4.06
C PHE A 191 17.33 -13.64 3.36
N PHE A 192 17.77 -13.35 2.14
CA PHE A 192 17.24 -12.28 1.30
C PHE A 192 15.73 -12.44 1.08
N ASP A 193 15.30 -13.63 0.65
CA ASP A 193 13.89 -13.93 0.44
C ASP A 193 13.07 -13.75 1.72
N GLU A 194 13.59 -14.18 2.87
CA GLU A 194 12.93 -13.99 4.18
C GLU A 194 12.71 -12.50 4.47
N GLN A 195 13.70 -11.64 4.21
CA GLN A 195 13.55 -10.20 4.43
C GLN A 195 12.52 -9.59 3.48
N VAL A 196 12.50 -9.99 2.21
CA VAL A 196 11.46 -9.56 1.25
C VAL A 196 10.07 -9.99 1.69
N VAL A 197 9.91 -11.26 2.09
CA VAL A 197 8.64 -11.79 2.60
C VAL A 197 8.18 -11.02 3.84
N ARG A 198 9.08 -10.73 4.79
CA ARG A 198 8.77 -9.93 5.98
C ARG A 198 8.39 -8.50 5.63
N ALA A 199 9.12 -7.85 4.72
CA ALA A 199 8.81 -6.51 4.25
C ALA A 199 7.41 -6.41 3.64
N ILE A 200 7.00 -7.41 2.86
CA ILE A 200 5.64 -7.51 2.34
C ILE A 200 4.65 -7.71 3.49
N GLN A 201 4.83 -8.72 4.34
CA GLN A 201 3.88 -9.05 5.41
C GLN A 201 3.64 -7.87 6.39
N HIS A 202 4.64 -7.03 6.62
CA HIS A 202 4.54 -5.89 7.52
C HIS A 202 4.37 -4.55 6.80
N SER A 203 4.26 -4.56 5.47
CA SER A 203 4.23 -3.35 4.62
C SER A 203 5.40 -2.39 4.90
N ASP A 204 6.58 -2.93 5.18
CA ASP A 204 7.74 -2.20 5.69
C ASP A 204 8.90 -2.22 4.67
N PRO A 205 9.06 -1.16 3.85
CA PRO A 205 10.16 -1.07 2.89
C PRO A 205 11.54 -0.82 3.56
N ASP A 206 11.60 -0.32 4.80
CA ASP A 206 12.85 0.03 5.47
C ASP A 206 13.69 -1.22 5.77
N LEU A 207 13.03 -2.38 5.95
CA LEU A 207 13.68 -3.69 6.04
C LEU A 207 14.54 -3.99 4.80
N LEU A 208 14.14 -3.50 3.62
CA LEU A 208 14.85 -3.75 2.37
C LEU A 208 15.85 -2.65 2.05
N LEU A 209 15.55 -1.40 2.41
CA LEU A 209 16.48 -0.28 2.27
C LEU A 209 17.72 -0.43 3.16
N SER A 210 17.58 -1.14 4.28
CA SER A 210 18.68 -1.41 5.22
C SER A 210 19.46 -2.70 4.92
N LEU A 211 19.12 -3.44 3.87
CA LEU A 211 19.82 -4.68 3.52
C LEU A 211 21.29 -4.41 3.12
N PRO A 212 22.25 -5.17 3.66
CA PRO A 212 23.64 -5.06 3.23
C PRO A 212 23.78 -5.36 1.73
N MET A 213 24.55 -4.55 1.00
CA MET A 213 24.82 -4.75 -0.44
C MET A 213 25.29 -6.16 -0.77
N ARG A 214 26.15 -6.74 0.09
CA ARG A 214 26.61 -8.13 -0.04
C ARG A 214 25.45 -9.12 -0.11
N THR A 215 24.41 -8.95 0.71
CA THR A 215 23.23 -9.84 0.72
C THR A 215 22.48 -9.76 -0.60
N ILE A 216 22.32 -8.56 -1.16
CA ILE A 216 21.62 -8.32 -2.43
C ILE A 216 22.40 -8.94 -3.59
N GLU A 217 23.71 -8.67 -3.67
CA GLU A 217 24.58 -9.23 -4.71
C GLU A 217 24.65 -10.75 -4.66
N GLU A 218 24.74 -11.31 -3.45
CA GLU A 218 24.79 -12.75 -3.21
C GLU A 218 23.46 -13.46 -3.43
N ALA A 219 22.33 -12.74 -3.43
CA ALA A 219 21.02 -13.32 -3.74
C ALA A 219 20.86 -13.63 -5.24
N GLY A 220 21.56 -12.90 -6.11
CA GLY A 220 21.46 -13.05 -7.57
C GLY A 220 20.04 -12.78 -8.08
N GLU A 221 19.40 -11.74 -7.56
CA GLU A 221 17.97 -11.40 -7.75
C GLU A 221 17.71 -10.48 -8.95
N CYS A 222 16.45 -10.39 -9.38
CA CYS A 222 16.01 -9.38 -10.36
C CYS A 222 14.80 -8.53 -9.90
N GLY A 223 14.17 -8.90 -8.78
CA GLY A 223 12.89 -8.33 -8.33
C GLY A 223 12.96 -7.21 -7.30
N LEU A 224 14.09 -6.94 -6.64
CA LEU A 224 14.17 -6.05 -5.46
C LEU A 224 13.66 -4.63 -5.76
N ARG A 225 14.00 -4.06 -6.91
CA ARG A 225 13.51 -2.72 -7.31
C ARG A 225 12.01 -2.73 -7.57
N SER A 226 11.50 -3.78 -8.22
CA SER A 226 10.06 -4.00 -8.40
C SER A 226 9.34 -4.13 -7.05
N VAL A 227 9.92 -4.84 -6.08
CA VAL A 227 9.39 -5.01 -4.71
C VAL A 227 9.31 -3.65 -3.99
N LEU A 228 10.37 -2.83 -4.05
CA LEU A 228 10.39 -1.52 -3.41
C LEU A 228 9.36 -0.56 -4.02
N ILE A 229 9.21 -0.56 -5.35
CA ILE A 229 8.17 0.23 -6.01
C ILE A 229 6.77 -0.25 -5.61
N PHE A 230 6.55 -1.57 -5.54
CA PHE A 230 5.30 -2.16 -5.08
C PHE A 230 4.96 -1.74 -3.63
N LEU A 231 5.92 -1.85 -2.70
CA LEU A 231 5.75 -1.46 -1.30
C LEU A 231 5.52 0.05 -1.16
N GLY A 232 6.29 0.87 -1.88
CA GLY A 232 6.10 2.32 -1.90
C GLY A 232 4.71 2.72 -2.39
N LEU A 233 4.23 2.09 -3.47
CA LEU A 233 2.90 2.36 -4.03
C LEU A 233 1.78 1.88 -3.10
N SER A 234 1.99 0.78 -2.38
CA SER A 234 0.99 0.20 -1.48
C SER A 234 0.54 1.13 -0.34
N GLY A 235 1.39 2.06 0.08
CA GLY A 235 1.12 2.94 1.22
C GLY A 235 1.31 2.23 2.58
N HIS A 236 0.36 1.38 2.97
CA HIS A 236 0.34 0.80 4.33
C HIS A 236 -0.14 -0.66 4.44
N THR A 237 -0.86 -1.19 3.45
CA THR A 237 -1.42 -2.54 3.55
C THR A 237 -1.10 -3.36 2.31
N THR A 238 -0.23 -4.34 2.47
CA THR A 238 -0.04 -5.41 1.49
C THR A 238 -0.46 -6.76 2.05
N LYS A 239 -0.71 -7.70 1.14
CA LYS A 239 -1.08 -9.08 1.45
C LYS A 239 -0.20 -10.01 0.65
N LEU A 240 0.62 -10.79 1.35
CA LEU A 240 1.32 -11.92 0.75
C LEU A 240 0.32 -13.05 0.48
N LEU A 241 0.23 -13.50 -0.77
CA LEU A 241 -0.65 -14.59 -1.19
C LEU A 241 0.08 -15.94 -1.22
N SER A 242 1.34 -15.93 -1.66
CA SER A 242 2.19 -17.12 -1.65
C SER A 242 3.67 -16.76 -1.64
N TYR A 243 4.48 -17.65 -1.06
CA TYR A 243 5.92 -17.71 -1.27
C TYR A 243 6.40 -19.16 -1.30
N GLU A 244 7.31 -19.48 -2.22
CA GLU A 244 8.10 -20.72 -2.25
C GLU A 244 9.31 -20.59 -3.18
N ALA A 245 10.26 -21.53 -3.09
CA ALA A 245 11.47 -21.55 -3.92
C ALA A 245 11.73 -22.93 -4.58
N PRO A 246 10.82 -23.40 -5.45
CA PRO A 246 10.78 -24.80 -5.91
C PRO A 246 12.00 -25.17 -6.76
N PHE A 247 12.51 -24.26 -7.57
CA PHE A 247 13.70 -24.47 -8.42
C PHE A 247 14.95 -23.78 -7.89
N GLY A 248 14.95 -23.43 -6.59
CA GLY A 248 16.01 -22.64 -5.96
C GLY A 248 15.96 -21.15 -6.32
N VAL A 249 14.91 -20.74 -7.02
CA VAL A 249 14.54 -19.35 -7.27
C VAL A 249 13.32 -19.02 -6.40
N GLY A 250 13.37 -17.93 -5.64
CA GLY A 250 12.28 -17.46 -4.81
C GLY A 250 11.15 -16.82 -5.61
N TYR A 251 9.93 -17.30 -5.42
CA TYR A 251 8.71 -16.81 -6.06
C TYR A 251 7.75 -16.26 -5.01
N ALA A 252 7.42 -14.97 -5.10
CA ALA A 252 6.46 -14.34 -4.21
C ALA A 252 5.31 -13.74 -5.02
N VAL A 253 4.08 -13.97 -4.57
CA VAL A 253 2.88 -13.32 -5.08
C VAL A 253 2.29 -12.47 -3.98
N ALA A 254 2.14 -11.17 -4.22
CA ALA A 254 1.56 -10.24 -3.26
C ALA A 254 0.60 -9.27 -3.94
N LEU A 255 -0.37 -8.78 -3.16
CA LEU A 255 -1.38 -7.82 -3.58
C LEU A 255 -1.40 -6.64 -2.61
N ALA A 256 -1.51 -5.43 -3.15
CA ALA A 256 -1.83 -4.23 -2.42
C ALA A 256 -3.04 -3.54 -3.05
N ILE A 257 -3.89 -2.96 -2.21
CA ILE A 257 -4.98 -2.08 -2.64
C ILE A 257 -4.71 -0.71 -2.03
N PRO A 258 -3.95 0.16 -2.72
CA PRO A 258 -3.37 1.39 -2.16
C PRO A 258 -4.38 2.35 -1.54
N GLN A 259 -5.64 2.26 -1.96
CA GLN A 259 -6.72 3.17 -1.60
C GLN A 259 -7.63 2.65 -0.48
N LYS A 260 -7.35 1.47 0.10
CA LYS A 260 -8.14 0.87 1.20
C LYS A 260 -7.43 0.99 2.55
N THR A 261 -7.13 2.23 2.94
CA THR A 261 -6.54 2.55 4.26
C THR A 261 -7.56 3.30 5.11
N TYR A 262 -7.40 3.34 6.43
CA TYR A 262 -8.28 4.17 7.27
C TYR A 262 -8.24 5.66 6.88
N PRO A 263 -7.06 6.27 6.64
CA PRO A 263 -7.00 7.65 6.15
C PRO A 263 -7.57 7.81 4.74
N GLY A 264 -7.40 6.82 3.87
CA GLY A 264 -7.98 6.82 2.51
C GLY A 264 -9.50 6.76 2.52
N LEU A 265 -10.08 5.92 3.40
CA LEU A 265 -11.52 5.87 3.66
C LEU A 265 -12.02 7.22 4.17
N ALA A 266 -11.37 7.78 5.19
CA ALA A 266 -11.71 9.07 5.74
C ALA A 266 -11.61 10.19 4.69
N ARG A 267 -10.54 10.25 3.90
CA ARG A 267 -10.36 11.21 2.81
C ARG A 267 -11.48 11.14 1.79
N LYS A 268 -11.75 9.96 1.23
CA LYS A 268 -12.81 9.80 0.21
C LYS A 268 -14.17 10.21 0.76
N THR A 269 -14.43 9.86 2.01
CA THR A 269 -15.66 10.27 2.71
C THR A 269 -15.75 11.78 2.85
N ILE A 270 -14.68 12.45 3.30
CA ILE A 270 -14.64 13.91 3.44
C ILE A 270 -14.82 14.59 2.10
N GLU A 271 -14.07 14.17 1.07
CA GLU A 271 -14.17 14.76 -0.27
C GLU A 271 -15.58 14.62 -0.84
N MET A 272 -16.20 13.44 -0.69
CA MET A 272 -17.56 13.19 -1.12
C MET A 272 -18.57 14.05 -0.35
N TYR A 273 -18.45 14.10 0.97
CA TYR A 273 -19.37 14.88 1.79
C TYR A 273 -19.24 16.38 1.52
N VAL A 274 -18.02 16.90 1.36
CA VAL A 274 -17.77 18.31 1.06
C VAL A 274 -18.33 18.69 -0.31
N LYS A 275 -18.09 17.87 -1.34
CA LYS A 275 -18.50 18.16 -2.74
C LYS A 275 -19.98 17.88 -3.01
N GLU A 276 -20.53 16.81 -2.42
CA GLU A 276 -21.83 16.24 -2.82
C GLU A 276 -22.85 16.23 -1.66
N LYS A 277 -22.45 16.55 -0.43
CA LYS A 277 -23.30 16.51 0.78
C LYS A 277 -24.01 15.17 0.99
N ARG A 278 -23.36 14.06 0.60
CA ARG A 278 -23.85 12.70 0.79
C ARG A 278 -22.83 11.82 1.52
N LYS A 279 -23.34 10.74 2.12
CA LYS A 279 -22.54 9.67 2.69
C LYS A 279 -22.21 8.60 1.63
N PRO A 280 -21.14 7.81 1.83
CA PRO A 280 -20.86 6.66 1.00
C PRO A 280 -22.01 5.64 1.07
N THR A 281 -22.35 5.03 -0.05
CA THR A 281 -23.22 3.85 -0.08
C THR A 281 -22.53 2.63 0.53
N LYS A 282 -23.27 1.56 0.82
CA LYS A 282 -22.67 0.31 1.34
C LYS A 282 -21.61 -0.29 0.39
N ASP A 283 -21.82 -0.19 -0.92
CA ASP A 283 -20.87 -0.70 -1.91
C ASP A 283 -19.60 0.17 -1.97
N GLU A 284 -19.74 1.50 -1.87
CA GLU A 284 -18.60 2.41 -1.77
C GLU A 284 -17.81 2.20 -0.48
N GLN A 285 -18.49 2.09 0.67
CA GLN A 285 -17.88 1.74 1.96
C GLN A 285 -17.06 0.45 1.84
N LYS A 286 -17.64 -0.62 1.28
CA LYS A 286 -16.95 -1.89 1.04
C LYS A 286 -15.76 -1.76 0.09
N SER A 287 -15.87 -0.89 -0.91
CA SER A 287 -14.81 -0.65 -1.89
C SER A 287 -13.66 0.19 -1.34
N TRP A 288 -13.87 1.00 -0.30
CA TRP A 288 -12.86 1.94 0.21
C TRP A 288 -12.26 1.54 1.55
N SER A 289 -12.93 0.67 2.31
CA SER A 289 -12.47 0.28 3.64
C SER A 289 -11.41 -0.81 3.58
N PRO A 290 -10.45 -0.83 4.54
CA PRO A 290 -9.71 -2.04 4.88
C PRO A 290 -10.67 -3.21 5.13
N GLU A 291 -10.27 -4.43 4.79
CA GLU A 291 -11.16 -5.62 4.86
C GLU A 291 -11.55 -5.90 6.33
N GLU A 292 -10.59 -5.80 7.24
CA GLU A 292 -10.75 -5.92 8.68
C GLU A 292 -11.72 -4.88 9.28
N ALA A 293 -11.82 -3.69 8.69
CA ALA A 293 -12.65 -2.60 9.20
C ALA A 293 -14.14 -2.80 8.93
N LEU A 294 -14.50 -3.74 8.05
CA LEU A 294 -15.90 -4.01 7.69
C LEU A 294 -16.61 -4.85 8.76
N ASP A 295 -15.88 -5.73 9.44
CA ASP A 295 -16.46 -6.71 10.38
C ASP A 295 -16.05 -6.45 11.85
N GLN A 296 -15.02 -5.64 12.09
CA GLN A 296 -14.56 -5.32 13.44
C GLN A 296 -15.20 -4.03 13.95
N LYS A 297 -15.55 -3.99 15.24
CA LYS A 297 -15.87 -2.76 15.95
C LYS A 297 -14.60 -2.14 16.52
N GLY A 298 -14.59 -0.81 16.60
CA GLY A 298 -13.53 -0.07 17.27
C GLY A 298 -13.93 1.39 17.43
N ALA A 299 -13.22 2.11 18.28
CA ALA A 299 -13.35 3.55 18.40
C ALA A 299 -12.19 4.21 17.64
N CYS A 300 -12.42 5.40 17.07
CA CYS A 300 -11.38 6.11 16.36
C CYS A 300 -11.49 7.62 16.49
N PHE A 301 -10.38 8.31 16.28
CA PHE A 301 -10.32 9.75 16.05
C PHE A 301 -9.83 10.02 14.63
N VAL A 302 -10.58 10.83 13.89
CA VAL A 302 -10.16 11.36 12.60
C VAL A 302 -9.66 12.79 12.83
N SER A 303 -8.41 13.04 12.45
CA SER A 303 -7.78 14.36 12.54
C SER A 303 -7.45 14.88 11.16
N LEU A 304 -7.78 16.15 10.93
CA LEU A 304 -7.49 16.92 9.73
C LEU A 304 -6.43 17.95 10.11
N LYS A 305 -5.30 17.93 9.41
CA LYS A 305 -4.26 18.95 9.55
C LYS A 305 -4.00 19.60 8.21
N THR A 306 -3.56 20.85 8.18
CA THR A 306 -3.02 21.43 6.95
C THR A 306 -1.68 20.78 6.61
N LYS A 307 -1.17 20.93 5.39
CA LYS A 307 0.17 20.41 5.01
C LYS A 307 1.29 21.00 5.88
N GLU A 308 1.10 22.20 6.40
CA GLU A 308 1.99 22.87 7.37
C GLU A 308 1.86 22.31 8.80
N GLY A 309 0.95 21.38 9.04
CA GLY A 309 0.77 20.68 10.31
C GLY A 309 -0.26 21.30 11.27
N HIS A 310 -0.90 22.42 10.91
CA HIS A 310 -1.90 23.07 11.75
C HIS A 310 -3.20 22.25 11.82
N LEU A 311 -3.83 22.18 13.00
CA LEU A 311 -5.09 21.46 13.17
C LEU A 311 -6.24 22.19 12.45
N ARG A 312 -7.03 21.45 11.68
CA ARG A 312 -8.21 21.95 10.93
C ARG A 312 -9.53 21.27 11.30
N GLY A 313 -9.44 20.14 12.01
CA GLY A 313 -10.58 19.41 12.58
C GLY A 313 -10.08 18.17 13.30
N CYS A 314 -10.72 17.76 14.38
CA CYS A 314 -10.45 16.49 15.05
C CYS A 314 -11.66 16.05 15.86
N ILE A 315 -12.30 14.98 15.40
CA ILE A 315 -13.47 14.37 16.04
C ILE A 315 -13.25 12.86 16.12
N GLY A 316 -13.75 12.26 17.20
CA GLY A 316 -13.67 10.84 17.42
C GLY A 316 -14.58 10.36 18.53
N THR A 317 -14.63 9.05 18.67
CA THR A 317 -15.33 8.35 19.74
C THR A 317 -14.33 7.62 20.64
N ILE A 318 -14.70 7.42 21.90
CA ILE A 318 -13.90 6.70 22.89
C ILE A 318 -14.30 5.24 23.07
N LEU A 319 -15.48 4.88 22.57
CA LEU A 319 -16.03 3.54 22.52
C LEU A 319 -16.71 3.39 21.16
N SER A 320 -16.72 2.19 20.59
CA SER A 320 -17.39 1.93 19.32
C SER A 320 -18.87 2.32 19.43
N SER A 321 -19.29 3.27 18.60
CA SER A 321 -20.68 3.75 18.53
C SER A 321 -21.44 3.14 17.35
N TYR A 322 -20.70 2.59 16.38
CA TYR A 322 -21.24 2.04 15.15
C TYR A 322 -21.03 0.52 15.02
N SER A 323 -21.62 -0.06 13.97
CA SER A 323 -21.63 -1.50 13.76
C SER A 323 -20.29 -2.06 13.28
N SER A 324 -19.46 -1.20 12.68
CA SER A 324 -18.13 -1.51 12.16
C SER A 324 -17.19 -0.31 12.29
N LEU A 325 -15.89 -0.57 12.30
CA LEU A 325 -14.85 0.46 12.35
C LEU A 325 -14.83 1.31 11.09
N SER A 326 -15.21 0.74 9.94
CA SER A 326 -15.38 1.51 8.71
C SER A 326 -16.48 2.57 8.83
N GLU A 327 -17.63 2.21 9.41
CA GLU A 327 -18.72 3.15 9.69
C GLU A 327 -18.28 4.21 10.72
N GLU A 328 -17.57 3.78 11.76
CA GLU A 328 -16.98 4.67 12.77
C GLU A 328 -16.05 5.73 12.13
N VAL A 329 -15.18 5.32 11.21
CA VAL A 329 -14.27 6.22 10.48
C VAL A 329 -15.04 7.15 9.57
N ILE A 330 -16.05 6.67 8.85
CA ILE A 330 -16.89 7.49 7.95
C ILE A 330 -17.56 8.63 8.73
N GLU A 331 -18.22 8.28 9.84
CA GLU A 331 -19.00 9.24 10.63
C GLU A 331 -18.09 10.26 11.32
N ASN A 332 -16.98 9.80 11.93
CA ASN A 332 -16.01 10.71 12.54
C ASN A 332 -15.27 11.57 11.51
N ALA A 333 -15.07 11.09 10.27
CA ALA A 333 -14.46 11.88 9.21
C ALA A 333 -15.38 13.02 8.73
N ILE A 334 -16.67 12.75 8.58
CA ILE A 334 -17.68 13.78 8.28
C ILE A 334 -17.71 14.80 9.41
N ALA A 335 -17.84 14.35 10.66
CA ALA A 335 -17.91 15.24 11.81
C ALA A 335 -16.62 16.08 11.97
N ALA A 336 -15.44 15.50 11.75
CA ALA A 336 -14.18 16.23 11.77
C ALA A 336 -14.12 17.34 10.70
N ALA A 337 -14.77 17.14 9.55
CA ALA A 337 -14.80 18.10 8.46
C ALA A 337 -15.92 19.14 8.58
N SER A 338 -17.04 18.85 9.25
CA SER A 338 -18.22 19.74 9.25
C SER A 338 -18.77 20.14 10.61
N GLU A 339 -18.39 19.46 11.70
CA GLU A 339 -19.05 19.60 13.01
C GLU A 339 -18.09 19.95 14.15
N ASP A 340 -16.78 20.03 13.90
CA ASP A 340 -15.82 20.45 14.92
C ASP A 340 -16.06 21.93 15.29
N PRO A 341 -16.55 22.25 16.50
CA PRO A 341 -17.00 23.59 16.87
C PRO A 341 -15.88 24.63 16.93
N ARG A 342 -14.61 24.20 16.86
CA ARG A 342 -13.44 25.09 16.83
C ARG A 342 -13.19 25.69 15.46
N PHE A 343 -13.79 25.13 14.41
CA PHE A 343 -13.51 25.50 13.02
C PHE A 343 -14.82 25.66 12.22
N ALA A 344 -14.79 26.49 11.18
CA ALA A 344 -15.85 26.46 10.17
C ALA A 344 -15.80 25.13 9.39
N PRO A 345 -16.92 24.68 8.79
CA PRO A 345 -16.90 23.52 7.90
C PRO A 345 -15.80 23.63 6.83
N VAL A 346 -15.22 22.50 6.43
CA VAL A 346 -14.19 22.42 5.39
C VAL A 346 -14.81 22.72 4.03
N GLU A 347 -14.18 23.63 3.29
CA GLU A 347 -14.57 24.00 1.93
C GLU A 347 -13.82 23.19 0.86
N GLN A 348 -14.38 23.16 -0.36
CA GLN A 348 -13.86 22.33 -1.46
C GLN A 348 -12.41 22.69 -1.83
N GLU A 349 -12.04 23.96 -1.77
CA GLU A 349 -10.70 24.46 -2.10
C GLU A 349 -9.64 24.05 -1.07
N GLU A 350 -10.06 23.75 0.16
CA GLU A 350 -9.17 23.33 1.26
C GLU A 350 -8.76 21.86 1.15
N LEU A 351 -9.55 21.01 0.45
CA LEU A 351 -9.35 19.56 0.38
C LEU A 351 -7.93 19.15 -0.07
N LYS A 352 -7.34 19.93 -0.98
CA LYS A 352 -5.97 19.71 -1.50
C LYS A 352 -4.86 20.03 -0.49
N ASN A 353 -5.17 20.81 0.55
CA ASN A 353 -4.22 21.22 1.60
C ASN A 353 -4.44 20.48 2.92
N ILE A 354 -5.47 19.63 3.02
CA ILE A 354 -5.72 18.80 4.19
C ILE A 354 -4.90 17.52 4.09
N VAL A 355 -4.36 17.08 5.22
CA VAL A 355 -3.74 15.78 5.48
C VAL A 355 -4.58 15.10 6.55
N VAL A 356 -5.01 13.87 6.28
CA VAL A 356 -5.87 13.11 7.19
C VAL A 356 -5.03 12.14 8.03
N SER A 357 -5.37 11.97 9.30
CA SER A 357 -4.86 10.84 10.08
C SER A 357 -5.99 10.19 10.87
N VAL A 358 -5.94 8.87 10.99
CA VAL A 358 -6.92 8.10 11.77
C VAL A 358 -6.19 7.39 12.90
N ASP A 359 -6.60 7.68 14.13
CA ASP A 359 -6.10 7.06 15.35
C ASP A 359 -7.14 6.01 15.80
N ILE A 360 -6.79 4.72 15.77
CA ILE A 360 -7.65 3.62 16.22
C ILE A 360 -7.33 3.32 17.69
N LEU A 361 -8.36 3.28 18.54
CA LEU A 361 -8.21 3.14 19.99
C LEU A 361 -8.42 1.68 20.42
N SER A 362 -7.64 1.24 21.40
CA SER A 362 -7.97 0.04 22.17
C SER A 362 -9.19 0.30 23.05
N GLU A 363 -9.83 -0.76 23.54
CA GLU A 363 -10.84 -0.61 24.59
C GLU A 363 -10.21 0.08 25.82
N PRO A 364 -10.87 1.11 26.40
CA PRO A 364 -10.35 1.79 27.58
C PRO A 364 -10.38 0.90 28.82
N GLU A 365 -9.24 0.78 29.48
CA GLU A 365 -9.08 0.04 30.73
C GLU A 365 -9.11 1.01 31.91
N LYS A 366 -9.93 0.73 32.93
CA LYS A 366 -9.90 1.49 34.18
C LYS A 366 -8.57 1.24 34.90
N ILE A 367 -7.98 2.29 35.46
CA ILE A 367 -6.79 2.18 36.31
C ILE A 367 -7.11 2.66 37.74
N ASP A 368 -6.36 2.10 38.70
CA ASP A 368 -6.46 2.48 40.12
C ASP A 368 -5.27 3.34 40.58
N SER A 369 -4.21 3.45 39.76
CA SER A 369 -3.01 4.23 40.07
C SER A 369 -2.50 5.00 38.86
N GLU A 370 -2.04 6.24 39.06
CA GLU A 370 -1.40 7.05 38.03
C GLU A 370 -0.05 6.45 37.56
N ASN A 371 0.58 5.58 38.36
CA ASN A 371 1.80 4.87 37.98
C ASN A 371 1.61 3.90 36.80
N ASP A 372 0.36 3.58 36.46
CA ASP A 372 0.00 2.74 35.32
C ASP A 372 -0.07 3.54 34.00
N LEU A 373 0.25 4.84 34.04
CA LEU A 373 0.27 5.73 32.90
C LEU A 373 1.70 6.02 32.42
N ASP A 374 1.82 6.09 31.11
CA ASP A 374 2.98 6.59 30.40
C ASP A 374 2.42 7.50 29.29
N PRO A 375 2.64 8.83 29.33
CA PRO A 375 2.11 9.76 28.35
C PRO A 375 2.52 9.45 26.91
N LYS A 376 3.64 8.74 26.70
CA LYS A 376 4.10 8.30 25.38
C LYS A 376 3.33 7.10 24.86
N ARG A 377 2.82 6.25 25.75
CA ARG A 377 2.16 4.99 25.39
C ARG A 377 0.64 5.05 25.47
N TYR A 378 0.11 5.70 26.50
CA TYR A 378 -1.30 5.64 26.86
C TYR A 378 -1.98 6.98 26.73
N GLY A 379 -3.12 7.00 26.04
CA GLY A 379 -4.10 8.07 26.17
C GLY A 379 -4.90 7.91 27.46
N VAL A 380 -5.52 9.00 27.90
CA VAL A 380 -6.30 9.02 29.15
C VAL A 380 -7.72 9.51 28.93
N ILE A 381 -8.65 8.91 29.67
CA ILE A 381 -10.02 9.38 29.82
C ILE A 381 -10.23 9.70 31.29
N VAL A 382 -10.51 10.97 31.59
CA VAL A 382 -10.89 11.41 32.94
C VAL A 382 -12.41 11.56 32.99
N SER A 383 -13.06 10.90 33.94
CA SER A 383 -14.51 10.92 34.09
C SER A 383 -14.94 11.35 35.49
N LYS A 384 -15.88 12.30 35.57
CA LYS A 384 -16.53 12.75 36.82
C LYS A 384 -18.02 13.02 36.57
N GLY A 385 -18.86 12.03 36.90
CA GLY A 385 -20.27 12.05 36.54
C GLY A 385 -20.47 12.04 35.03
N MET A 386 -21.25 12.99 34.50
CA MET A 386 -21.49 13.14 33.05
C MET A 386 -20.31 13.76 32.29
N ARG A 387 -19.33 14.34 32.98
CA ARG A 387 -18.17 15.00 32.35
C ARG A 387 -17.10 13.97 32.01
N LYS A 388 -16.63 14.01 30.76
CA LYS A 388 -15.54 13.17 30.27
C LYS A 388 -14.54 14.01 29.47
N GLY A 389 -13.27 13.84 29.78
CA GLY A 389 -12.16 14.51 29.12
C GLY A 389 -11.21 13.48 28.55
N VAL A 390 -10.78 13.69 27.31
CA VAL A 390 -9.98 12.72 26.57
C VAL A 390 -8.71 13.39 26.07
N LEU A 391 -7.60 12.68 26.21
CA LEU A 391 -6.32 13.09 25.65
C LEU A 391 -5.61 11.86 25.05
N LEU A 392 -5.23 11.97 23.79
CA LEU A 392 -4.48 10.95 23.06
C LEU A 392 -3.02 10.88 23.59
N PRO A 393 -2.32 9.74 23.41
CA PRO A 393 -0.91 9.61 23.76
C PRO A 393 0.02 10.39 22.82
N ASP A 394 1.26 10.53 23.26
CA ASP A 394 2.41 11.04 22.50
C ASP A 394 2.12 12.39 21.83
N LEU A 395 1.67 13.35 22.63
CA LEU A 395 1.44 14.73 22.21
C LEU A 395 2.63 15.61 22.57
N GLU A 396 3.00 16.50 21.64
CA GLU A 396 4.08 17.45 21.85
C GLU A 396 3.85 18.31 23.09
N GLY A 397 4.86 18.37 23.96
CA GLY A 397 4.81 19.11 25.21
C GLY A 397 3.99 18.46 26.32
N VAL A 398 3.53 17.21 26.20
CA VAL A 398 2.85 16.46 27.27
C VAL A 398 3.78 15.35 27.78
N ASP A 399 4.76 15.73 28.60
CA ASP A 399 5.86 14.85 29.01
C ASP A 399 5.69 14.28 30.43
N SER A 400 4.58 14.56 31.11
CA SER A 400 4.29 14.02 32.45
C SER A 400 2.82 13.59 32.60
N VAL A 401 2.60 12.60 33.46
CA VAL A 401 1.26 12.08 33.79
C VAL A 401 0.37 13.17 34.38
N GLU A 402 0.90 13.96 35.32
CA GLU A 402 0.18 15.09 35.93
C GLU A 402 -0.31 16.09 34.87
N LYS A 403 0.56 16.45 33.91
CA LYS A 403 0.19 17.36 32.83
C LYS A 403 -0.85 16.74 31.90
N GLN A 404 -0.71 15.46 31.60
CA GLN A 404 -1.66 14.71 30.77
C GLN A 404 -3.07 14.70 31.39
N LEU A 405 -3.19 14.35 32.68
CA LEU A 405 -4.44 14.31 33.41
C LEU A 405 -5.05 15.71 33.59
N THR A 406 -4.22 16.72 33.82
CA THR A 406 -4.66 18.11 33.93
C THR A 406 -5.30 18.60 32.63
N ILE A 407 -4.65 18.39 31.49
CA ILE A 407 -5.18 18.79 30.18
C ILE A 407 -6.48 18.04 29.87
N ALA A 408 -6.53 16.73 30.12
CA ALA A 408 -7.75 15.93 29.92
C ALA A 408 -8.90 16.47 30.79
N SER A 409 -8.63 16.79 32.06
CA SER A 409 -9.62 17.32 33.00
C SER A 409 -10.14 18.70 32.58
N GLN A 410 -9.25 19.58 32.13
CA GLN A 410 -9.61 20.92 31.64
C GLN A 410 -10.55 20.87 30.43
N LYS A 411 -10.31 19.95 29.48
CA LYS A 411 -11.21 19.72 28.33
C LYS A 411 -12.63 19.33 28.74
N ALA A 412 -12.79 18.73 29.92
CA ALA A 412 -14.08 18.34 30.49
C ALA A 412 -14.67 19.35 31.47
N GLY A 413 -13.99 20.48 31.72
CA GLY A 413 -14.36 21.43 32.77
C GLY A 413 -14.28 20.83 34.18
N ILE A 414 -13.31 19.94 34.44
CA ILE A 414 -13.04 19.33 35.75
C ILE A 414 -11.84 20.04 36.38
N PHE A 415 -12.04 20.68 37.53
CA PHE A 415 -11.02 21.49 38.22
C PHE A 415 -10.36 20.80 39.42
N SER A 416 -10.89 19.65 39.86
CA SER A 416 -10.29 18.82 40.92
C SER A 416 -10.36 17.35 40.50
N LEU A 417 -9.22 16.67 40.66
CA LEU A 417 -9.04 15.24 40.41
C LEU A 417 -9.64 14.36 41.52
N ASP A 418 -10.19 14.94 42.60
CA ASP A 418 -10.83 14.16 43.65
C ASP A 418 -12.04 13.39 43.11
N ASN A 419 -12.11 12.09 43.40
CA ASN A 419 -13.18 11.19 42.96
C ASN A 419 -13.36 11.12 41.43
N VAL A 420 -12.31 11.35 40.64
CA VAL A 420 -12.34 11.07 39.20
C VAL A 420 -12.07 9.59 38.96
N THR A 421 -12.72 9.02 37.94
CA THR A 421 -12.32 7.72 37.40
C THR A 421 -11.41 7.95 36.21
N ILE A 422 -10.27 7.28 36.19
CA ILE A 422 -9.30 7.37 35.10
C ILE A 422 -9.33 6.05 34.33
N TYR A 423 -9.37 6.18 33.00
CA TYR A 423 -9.14 5.06 32.09
C TYR A 423 -7.92 5.37 31.22
N ARG A 424 -7.22 4.32 30.81
CA ARG A 424 -6.15 4.39 29.83
C ARG A 424 -6.51 3.61 28.57
N PHE A 425 -5.94 3.97 27.44
CA PHE A 425 -6.06 3.23 26.18
C PHE A 425 -4.80 3.42 25.34
N THR A 426 -4.50 2.49 24.45
CA THR A 426 -3.44 2.67 23.45
C THR A 426 -4.03 3.15 22.13
N VAL A 427 -3.19 3.78 21.31
CA VAL A 427 -3.56 4.24 19.97
C VAL A 427 -2.66 3.61 18.94
N GLN A 428 -3.25 3.06 17.88
CA GLN A 428 -2.55 2.79 16.64
C GLN A 428 -2.84 3.94 15.66
N ARG A 429 -1.80 4.71 15.33
CA ARG A 429 -1.90 5.90 14.48
C ARG A 429 -1.63 5.56 13.03
N PHE A 430 -2.59 5.87 12.17
CA PHE A 430 -2.47 5.75 10.72
C PHE A 430 -2.43 7.16 10.10
N PRO A 431 -1.24 7.73 9.87
CA PRO A 431 -1.14 8.96 9.12
C PRO A 431 -1.38 8.70 7.63
N GLU A 432 -2.04 9.63 6.95
CA GLU A 432 -1.89 9.72 5.51
C GLU A 432 -0.44 10.13 5.19
N ARG A 433 0.19 9.45 4.23
CA ARG A 433 1.53 9.83 3.77
C ARG A 433 1.48 11.29 3.32
N ARG A 434 2.29 12.13 3.97
CA ARG A 434 2.46 13.53 3.58
C ARG A 434 3.21 13.57 2.26
N ASP A 435 2.74 14.43 1.35
CA ASP A 435 3.34 14.63 0.03
C ASP A 435 4.81 15.04 0.10
#